data_AF-A0A528V3H5-F1
#
_entry.id   AF-A0A528V3H5-F1
#
_cell.length_a   1.000
_cell.length_b   1.000
_cell.length_c   1.000
_cell.angle_alpha   90.00
_cell.angle_beta   90.00
_cell.angle_gamma   90.00
#
_symmetry.space_group_name_H-M   'P 1'
#
loop_
_entity.id
_entity.type
_entity.pdbx_description
1 polymer ?
#
loop_
_entity_poly.entity_id
_entity_poly.type
_entity_poly.pdbx_seq_one_letter_code
_entity_poly.pdbx_strand_id
1 'polypeptide(L)'
;EAIRRGAVSAVNALGSGLMETRALFAFLPKISRELRNEELLLPSVATWWCGRDADRDHVLANLDRMVIGPALSTRLAFEDDDCTR
;
A
#
# COMPACT_ATOMS: atom_id res chain seq x y z
N GLU A 1 25.23 5.69 -7.30
CA GLU A 1 25.93 6.26 -8.48
C GLU A 1 26.06 5.30 -9.66
N ALA A 2 26.53 4.06 -9.48
CA ALA A 2 26.69 3.09 -10.57
C ALA A 2 25.38 2.76 -11.33
N ILE A 3 24.28 2.49 -10.61
CA ILE A 3 22.94 2.26 -11.22
C ILE A 3 22.48 3.50 -11.98
N ARG A 4 22.62 4.70 -11.37
CA ARG A 4 22.23 5.98 -11.98
C ARG A 4 23.00 6.29 -13.27
N ARG A 5 24.25 5.84 -13.36
CA ARG A 5 25.10 5.97 -14.56
C ARG A 5 24.93 4.83 -15.57
N GLY A 6 24.04 3.86 -15.30
CA GLY A 6 23.77 2.74 -16.21
C GLY A 6 24.86 1.66 -16.25
N ALA A 7 25.85 1.70 -15.35
CA ALA A 7 26.95 0.75 -15.34
C ALA A 7 26.54 -0.63 -14.78
N VAL A 8 25.47 -0.66 -13.98
CA VAL A 8 24.91 -1.87 -13.35
C VAL A 8 23.39 -1.76 -13.32
N SER A 9 22.70 -2.89 -13.49
CA SER A 9 21.24 -2.99 -13.30
C SER A 9 20.92 -3.74 -12.01
N ALA A 10 19.80 -3.40 -11.37
CA ALA A 10 19.31 -4.04 -10.15
C ALA A 10 17.90 -4.57 -10.37
N VAL A 11 17.62 -5.74 -9.77
CA VAL A 11 16.30 -6.35 -9.73
C VAL A 11 16.05 -6.75 -8.28
N ASN A 12 15.09 -6.16 -7.56
CA ASN A 12 14.13 -5.11 -7.94
C ASN A 12 14.76 -3.72 -8.14
N ALA A 13 14.05 -2.82 -8.84
CA ALA A 13 14.49 -1.44 -9.03
C ALA A 13 14.53 -0.66 -7.70
N LEU A 14 15.45 0.30 -7.58
CA LEU A 14 15.47 1.22 -6.44
C LEU A 14 14.13 1.95 -6.33
N GLY A 15 13.56 2.02 -5.12
CA GLY A 15 12.26 2.62 -4.87
C GLY A 15 11.06 1.68 -5.05
N SER A 16 11.27 0.44 -5.52
CA SER A 16 10.20 -0.59 -5.61
C SER A 16 9.48 -0.83 -4.28
N GLY A 17 10.18 -0.78 -3.15
CA GLY A 17 9.58 -0.95 -1.82
C GLY A 17 8.49 0.07 -1.48
N LEU A 18 8.45 1.25 -2.13
CA LEU A 18 7.32 2.17 -1.99
C LEU A 18 6.02 1.53 -2.48
N MET A 19 6.06 0.80 -3.59
CA MET A 19 4.92 0.10 -4.18
C MET A 19 4.38 -1.02 -3.28
N GLU A 20 5.20 -1.50 -2.34
CA GLU A 20 4.85 -2.55 -1.38
C GLU A 20 4.27 -1.98 -0.07
N THR A 21 4.23 -0.65 0.10
CA THR A 21 3.72 -0.04 1.33
C THR A 21 2.22 -0.29 1.50
N ARG A 22 1.80 -0.57 2.74
CA ARG A 22 0.40 -0.82 3.11
C ARG A 22 -0.55 0.25 2.62
N ALA A 23 -0.18 1.53 2.73
CA ALA A 23 -1.02 2.65 2.29
C ALA A 23 -1.37 2.59 0.78
N LEU A 24 -0.45 2.06 -0.05
CA LEU A 24 -0.65 2.01 -1.50
C LEU A 24 -1.74 1.03 -1.93
N PHE A 25 -2.10 0.07 -1.07
CA PHE A 25 -3.16 -0.91 -1.36
C PHE A 25 -4.54 -0.24 -1.54
N ALA A 26 -4.79 0.88 -0.87
CA ALA A 26 -6.01 1.67 -1.03
C ALA A 26 -6.19 2.24 -2.45
N PHE A 27 -5.11 2.30 -3.25
CA PHE A 27 -5.10 2.90 -4.57
C PHE A 27 -4.92 1.89 -5.71
N LEU A 28 -4.63 0.62 -5.41
CA LEU A 28 -4.39 -0.43 -6.41
C LEU A 28 -5.49 -0.53 -7.48
N PRO A 29 -6.80 -0.47 -7.15
CA PRO A 29 -7.84 -0.52 -8.18
C PRO A 29 -7.72 0.63 -9.18
N LYS A 30 -7.44 1.85 -8.70
CA LYS A 30 -7.26 3.00 -9.58
C LYS A 30 -5.97 2.88 -10.39
N ILE A 31 -4.88 2.46 -9.77
CA ILE A 31 -3.59 2.26 -10.46
C ILE A 31 -3.73 1.24 -11.60
N SER A 32 -4.42 0.12 -11.37
CA SER A 32 -4.70 -0.89 -12.41
C SER A 32 -5.44 -0.29 -13.60
N ARG A 33 -6.51 0.48 -13.37
CA ARG A 33 -7.24 1.18 -14.43
C ARG A 33 -6.37 2.18 -15.19
N GLU A 34 -5.61 3.01 -14.50
CA GLU A 34 -4.80 4.06 -15.14
C GLU A 34 -3.61 3.48 -15.94
N LEU A 35 -2.96 2.44 -15.43
CA LEU A 35 -1.78 1.87 -16.08
C LEU A 35 -2.13 0.80 -17.10
N ARG A 36 -3.17 0.00 -16.83
CA ARG A 36 -3.50 -1.21 -17.60
C ARG A 36 -4.85 -1.17 -18.28
N ASN A 37 -5.68 -0.18 -17.97
CA ASN A 37 -7.06 -0.08 -18.45
C ASN A 37 -7.89 -1.35 -18.14
N GLU A 38 -7.57 -1.97 -17.01
CA GLU A 38 -8.17 -3.21 -16.52
C GLU A 38 -8.50 -3.09 -15.04
N GLU A 39 -9.57 -3.75 -14.61
CA GLU A 39 -9.85 -3.98 -13.19
C GLU A 39 -8.86 -4.99 -12.59
N LEU A 40 -8.71 -4.97 -11.26
CA LEU A 40 -7.88 -5.97 -10.59
C LEU A 40 -8.48 -7.37 -10.76
N LEU A 41 -7.71 -8.29 -11.36
CA LEU A 41 -8.11 -9.70 -11.46
C LEU A 41 -8.27 -10.33 -10.07
N LEU A 42 -7.36 -9.99 -9.15
CA LEU A 42 -7.45 -10.37 -7.75
C LEU A 42 -7.85 -9.14 -6.93
N PRO A 43 -9.04 -9.12 -6.31
CA PRO A 43 -9.44 -8.02 -5.45
C PRO A 43 -8.45 -7.81 -4.30
N SER A 44 -8.09 -6.57 -4.03
CA SER A 44 -7.30 -6.23 -2.85
C SER A 44 -8.15 -6.27 -1.59
N VAL A 45 -7.51 -6.45 -0.44
CA VAL A 45 -8.17 -6.27 0.86
C VAL A 45 -8.67 -4.82 0.97
N ALA A 46 -9.88 -4.64 1.51
CA ALA A 46 -10.43 -3.31 1.75
C ALA A 46 -9.48 -2.53 2.67
N THR A 47 -8.93 -1.43 2.14
CA THR A 47 -7.86 -0.65 2.77
C THR A 47 -8.22 0.82 2.71
N TRP A 48 -8.15 1.51 3.84
CA TRP A 48 -8.44 2.93 3.96
C TRP A 48 -7.17 3.70 4.26
N TRP A 49 -6.96 4.80 3.54
CA TRP A 49 -5.83 5.69 3.77
C TRP A 49 -6.25 6.85 4.67
N CYS A 50 -5.94 6.78 5.96
CA CYS A 50 -6.31 7.80 6.94
C CYS A 50 -5.67 9.20 6.69
N GLY A 51 -4.86 9.38 5.65
CA GLY A 51 -4.45 10.71 5.19
C GLY A 51 -5.52 11.46 4.38
N ARG A 52 -6.65 10.80 4.03
CA ARG A 52 -7.87 11.48 3.53
C ARG A 52 -8.89 11.57 4.65
N ASP A 53 -9.50 12.73 4.83
CA ASP A 53 -10.47 12.97 5.91
C ASP A 53 -11.63 11.97 5.88
N ALA A 54 -12.24 11.74 4.71
CA ALA A 54 -13.35 10.81 4.56
C ALA A 54 -13.00 9.36 4.97
N ASP A 55 -11.78 8.91 4.62
CA ASP A 55 -11.31 7.57 5.00
C ASP A 55 -11.05 7.49 6.49
N ARG A 56 -10.40 8.52 7.06
CA ARG A 56 -10.14 8.60 8.50
C ARG A 56 -11.43 8.57 9.28
N ASP A 57 -12.42 9.35 8.89
CA ASP A 57 -13.70 9.44 9.57
C ASP A 57 -14.46 8.10 9.49
N HIS A 58 -14.39 7.40 8.36
CA HIS A 58 -14.92 6.05 8.23
C HIS A 58 -14.23 5.06 9.17
N VAL A 59 -12.89 5.09 9.25
CA VAL A 59 -12.12 4.22 10.14
C VAL A 59 -12.46 4.50 11.60
N LEU A 60 -12.49 5.77 12.00
CA LEU A 60 -12.86 6.18 13.36
C LEU A 60 -14.25 5.69 13.78
N ALA A 61 -15.21 5.68 12.85
CA ALA A 61 -16.56 5.20 13.11
C ALA A 61 -16.69 3.66 13.19
N ASN A 62 -15.68 2.91 12.76
CA ASN A 62 -15.72 1.43 12.65
C ASN A 62 -14.49 0.76 13.28
N LEU A 63 -13.83 1.42 14.24
CA LEU A 63 -12.57 0.99 14.86
C LEU A 63 -12.60 -0.44 15.40
N ASP A 64 -13.74 -0.87 15.95
CA ASP A 64 -13.93 -2.19 16.55
C ASP A 64 -13.83 -3.36 15.56
N ARG A 65 -13.83 -3.06 14.24
CA ARG A 65 -13.83 -4.06 13.16
C ARG A 65 -12.63 -3.93 12.24
N MET A 66 -11.63 -3.14 12.62
CA MET A 66 -10.53 -2.76 11.74
C MET A 66 -9.18 -2.98 12.39
N VAL A 67 -8.20 -3.34 11.56
CA VAL A 67 -6.79 -3.34 11.92
C VAL A 67 -6.15 -2.06 11.39
N ILE A 68 -5.57 -1.28 12.28
CA ILE A 68 -4.81 -0.07 11.95
C ILE A 68 -3.34 -0.40 12.06
N GLY A 69 -2.55 0.00 11.06
CA GLY A 69 -1.10 -0.21 11.07
C GLY A 69 -0.34 0.95 10.43
N PRO A 70 1.00 0.92 10.52
CA PRO A 70 1.84 1.96 9.93
C PRO A 70 1.64 2.04 8.41
N ALA A 71 1.45 3.26 7.93
CA ALA A 71 1.26 3.59 6.52
C ALA A 71 2.33 2.99 5.59
N LEU A 72 3.58 3.09 6.03
CA LEU A 72 4.77 2.78 5.25
C LEU A 72 5.30 1.36 5.55
N SER A 73 4.57 0.56 6.33
CA SER A 73 4.95 -0.83 6.55
C SER A 73 4.90 -1.60 5.24
N THR A 74 5.93 -2.42 5.00
CA THR A 74 6.01 -3.40 3.91
C THR A 74 5.80 -4.83 4.42
N ARG A 75 5.38 -4.99 5.69
CA ARG A 75 5.08 -6.28 6.32
C ARG A 75 3.62 -6.66 6.15
N LEU A 76 3.34 -7.97 6.21
CA LEU A 76 1.97 -8.46 6.20
C LEU A 76 1.24 -8.06 7.49
N ALA A 77 -0.07 -7.81 7.41
CA ALA A 77 -0.86 -7.29 8.55
C ALA A 77 -0.78 -8.17 9.81
N PHE A 78 -0.65 -9.49 9.64
CA PHE A 78 -0.59 -10.46 10.73
C PHE A 78 0.84 -10.72 11.25
N GLU A 79 1.85 -10.14 10.60
CA GLU A 79 3.27 -10.21 11.00
C GLU A 79 3.78 -8.89 11.58
N ASP A 80 2.93 -7.86 11.58
CA ASP A 80 3.29 -6.49 11.92
C ASP A 80 2.89 -6.19 13.36
N ASP A 81 3.85 -6.25 14.28
CA ASP A 81 3.62 -6.01 15.72
C ASP A 81 3.14 -4.58 16.02
N ASP A 82 3.34 -3.65 15.08
CA ASP A 82 2.89 -2.26 15.17
C ASP A 82 1.41 -2.08 14.74
N CYS A 83 0.73 -3.17 14.35
CA CYS A 83 -0.71 -3.15 14.06
C CYS A 83 -1.57 -3.26 15.32
N THR A 84 -2.75 -2.62 15.31
CA THR A 84 -3.80 -2.88 16.30
C THR A 84 -4.35 -4.29 16.11
N ARG A 85 -4.74 -4.93 17.22
CA ARG A 85 -5.35 -6.26 17.21
C ARG A 85 -6.85 -6.19 17.00
#